data_AF-A0A022QWH7-F1
#
_entry.id   AF-A0A022QWH7-F1
#
_cell.length_a   1.000
_cell.length_b   1.000
_cell.length_c   1.000
_cell.angle_alpha   90.00
_cell.angle_beta   90.00
_cell.angle_gamma   90.00
#
_symmetry.space_group_name_H-M   'P 1'
#
loop_
_entity.id
_entity.type
_entity.pdbx_description
1 polymer ?
#
loop_
_entity_poly.entity_id
_entity_poly.type
_entity_poly.pdbx_seq_one_letter_code
_entity_poly.pdbx_strand_id
1 'polypeptide(L)'
;FHCIYFQFVNVNISLDSNGNCQKCGVKDLNQWNKPSDFPVINQEYSGTENTYIYAATSSGSRRALPHFPFDTVVKLNTADKSTQTWSTGKRRFIGEPIFISKGTKGEDDGYLLVVEYAVSTQRCYLVVLDSKSIGKKNSVVARFEVPRHLNFPLGFHGFWAPDKVCNSS
;
A
#
# COMPACT_ATOMS: atom_id res chain seq x y z
N PHE A 1 -0.01 19.67 -15.83
CA PHE A 1 -0.50 18.86 -14.70
C PHE A 1 0.46 19.03 -13.53
N HIS A 2 0.19 19.96 -12.62
CA HIS A 2 0.90 20.05 -11.34
C HIS A 2 0.43 18.86 -10.50
N CYS A 3 1.23 17.80 -10.45
CA CYS A 3 0.96 16.67 -9.58
C CYS A 3 1.17 17.16 -8.14
N ILE A 4 0.11 17.16 -7.33
CA ILE A 4 0.22 17.36 -5.89
C ILE A 4 1.08 16.20 -5.39
N TYR A 5 2.28 16.50 -4.92
CA TYR A 5 3.16 15.49 -4.32
C TYR A 5 2.55 15.10 -2.97
N PHE A 6 1.86 13.97 -2.92
CA PHE A 6 1.48 13.37 -1.66
C PHE A 6 2.74 12.79 -1.00
N GLN A 7 3.20 13.49 0.04
CA GLN A 7 4.33 13.11 0.89
C GLN A 7 3.79 12.51 2.18
N PHE A 8 4.47 11.48 2.70
CA PHE A 8 4.09 10.93 4.00
C PHE A 8 4.41 11.90 5.12
N VAL A 9 3.37 12.35 5.80
CA VAL A 9 3.47 13.19 6.98
C VAL A 9 2.91 12.44 8.19
N ASN A 10 3.57 12.61 9.33
CA ASN A 10 3.04 12.19 10.63
C ASN A 10 2.30 13.38 11.24
N VAL A 11 1.00 13.22 11.48
CA VAL A 11 0.18 14.18 12.19
C VAL A 11 -0.07 13.64 13.60
N ASN A 12 0.36 14.37 14.61
CA ASN A 12 0.12 14.02 16.02
C ASN A 12 -0.78 15.08 16.66
N ILE A 13 -1.86 14.63 17.29
CA ILE A 13 -2.80 15.48 18.02
C ILE A 13 -2.92 14.92 19.44
N SER A 14 -2.46 15.69 20.42
CA SER A 14 -2.59 15.37 21.85
C SER A 14 -3.79 16.12 22.41
N LEU A 15 -4.70 15.39 23.05
CA LEU A 15 -5.91 15.94 23.68
C LEU A 15 -5.79 15.91 25.21
N ASP A 16 -6.44 16.86 25.89
CA ASP A 16 -6.62 16.83 27.34
C ASP A 16 -7.77 15.90 27.75
N SER A 17 -8.00 15.75 29.06
CA SER A 17 -9.09 14.95 29.62
C SER A 17 -10.49 15.43 29.21
N ASN A 18 -10.62 16.64 28.69
CA ASN A 18 -11.87 17.26 28.25
C ASN A 18 -12.02 17.22 26.72
N GLY A 19 -11.07 16.59 26.01
CA GLY A 19 -11.07 16.50 24.54
C GLY A 19 -10.53 17.74 23.83
N ASN A 20 -9.97 18.72 24.54
CA ASN A 20 -9.36 19.88 23.89
C ASN A 20 -7.97 19.55 23.37
N CYS A 21 -7.64 20.03 22.17
CA CYS A 21 -6.30 19.88 21.60
C CYS A 21 -5.27 20.69 22.41
N GLN A 22 -4.34 19.99 23.05
CA GLN A 22 -3.21 20.60 23.74
C GLN A 22 -2.00 20.79 22.82
N LYS A 23 -1.82 19.89 21.85
CA LYS A 23 -0.68 19.93 20.94
C LYS A 23 -1.04 19.31 19.61
N CYS A 24 -0.84 20.06 18.53
CA CYS A 24 -0.87 19.55 17.17
C CYS A 24 0.52 19.71 16.56
N GLY A 25 1.04 18.66 15.92
CA GLY A 25 2.32 18.69 15.23
C GLY A 25 2.25 17.92 13.93
N VAL A 26 2.78 18.51 12.86
CA VAL A 26 3.00 17.85 11.58
C VAL A 26 4.50 17.76 11.37
N LYS A 27 4.99 16.55 11.07
CA LYS A 27 6.40 16.31 10.73
C LYS A 27 6.48 15.36 9.54
N ASP A 28 7.52 15.49 8.75
CA ASP A 28 7.82 14.51 7.71
C ASP A 28 8.01 13.14 8.35
N LEU A 29 7.31 12.14 7.81
CA LEU A 29 7.40 10.78 8.32
C LEU A 29 8.76 10.16 7.95
N ASN A 30 9.26 10.47 6.76
CA ASN A 30 10.56 10.01 6.24
C ASN A 30 11.11 10.96 5.16
N GLN A 31 12.23 10.59 4.54
CA GLN A 31 12.82 11.30 3.39
C GLN A 31 12.29 10.82 2.03
N TRP A 32 11.17 10.08 2.00
CA TRP A 32 10.62 9.56 0.75
C TRP A 32 10.02 10.69 -0.07
N ASN A 33 10.57 10.92 -1.26
CA ASN A 33 10.28 12.07 -2.11
C ASN A 33 9.51 11.70 -3.39
N LYS A 34 8.95 10.49 -3.46
CA LYS A 34 8.15 10.05 -4.62
C LYS A 34 6.66 10.14 -4.31
N PRO A 35 5.82 10.52 -5.30
CA PRO A 35 4.37 10.55 -5.14
C PRO A 35 3.88 9.19 -4.64
N SER A 36 3.14 9.19 -3.54
CA SER A 36 2.61 7.97 -2.93
C SER A 36 1.16 8.20 -2.49
N ASP A 37 0.32 7.19 -2.68
CA ASP A 37 -1.09 7.24 -2.32
C ASP A 37 -1.58 5.84 -1.92
N PHE A 38 -2.83 5.74 -1.50
CA PHE A 38 -3.45 4.51 -1.00
C PHE A 38 -2.66 3.91 0.17
N PRO A 39 -2.47 4.67 1.27
CA PRO A 39 -1.77 4.16 2.44
C PRO A 39 -2.60 3.07 3.11
N VAL A 40 -1.94 1.95 3.41
CA VAL A 40 -2.52 0.78 4.07
C VAL A 40 -1.64 0.36 5.22
N ILE A 41 -2.27 -0.01 6.33
CA ILE A 41 -1.64 -0.56 7.53
C ILE A 41 -2.23 -1.94 7.81
N ASN A 42 -1.65 -2.67 8.75
CA ASN A 42 -2.37 -3.78 9.37
C ASN A 42 -3.57 -3.21 10.15
N GLN A 43 -4.79 -3.56 9.73
CA GLN A 43 -6.03 -3.04 10.33
C GLN A 43 -6.20 -3.42 11.81
N GLU A 44 -5.52 -4.47 12.27
CA GLU A 44 -5.47 -4.85 13.70
C GLU A 44 -4.80 -3.77 14.57
N TYR A 45 -4.02 -2.87 13.96
CA TYR A 45 -3.32 -1.75 14.61
C TYR A 45 -3.98 -0.40 14.31
N SER A 46 -5.18 -0.41 13.75
CA SER A 46 -5.96 0.81 13.52
C SER A 46 -6.36 1.45 14.85
N GLY A 47 -6.11 2.75 15.00
CA GLY A 47 -6.36 3.49 16.24
C GLY A 47 -5.28 3.33 17.32
N THR A 48 -4.24 2.55 17.06
CA THR A 48 -3.05 2.42 17.93
C THR A 48 -1.79 2.89 17.20
N GLU A 49 -0.67 3.00 17.92
CA GLU A 49 0.62 3.25 17.29
C GLU A 49 0.96 2.11 16.31
N ASN A 50 1.29 2.47 15.07
CA ASN A 50 1.69 1.54 14.02
C ASN A 50 3.11 1.85 13.52
N THR A 51 3.86 0.79 13.25
CA THR A 51 5.24 0.81 12.80
C THR A 51 5.34 0.72 11.29
N TYR A 52 4.41 0.04 10.62
CA TYR A 52 4.52 -0.30 9.21
C TYR A 52 3.38 0.25 8.39
N ILE A 53 3.74 1.04 7.37
CA ILE A 53 2.82 1.61 6.39
C ILE A 53 3.20 1.11 5.00
N TYR A 54 2.21 0.71 4.23
CA TYR A 54 2.35 0.31 2.83
C TYR A 54 1.61 1.30 1.94
N ALA A 55 2.09 1.53 0.72
CA ALA A 55 1.39 2.40 -0.22
C ALA A 55 1.78 2.10 -1.66
N ALA A 56 0.95 2.54 -2.60
CA ALA A 56 1.32 2.59 -4.00
C ALA A 56 2.14 3.87 -4.28
N THR A 57 3.17 3.76 -5.09
CA THR A 57 4.06 4.86 -5.48
C THR A 57 4.57 4.68 -6.90
N SER A 58 5.11 5.76 -7.46
CA SER A 58 5.84 5.71 -8.73
C SER A 58 7.31 5.35 -8.48
N SER A 59 7.85 4.43 -9.26
CA SER A 59 9.30 4.15 -9.27
C SER A 59 10.13 5.37 -9.67
N GLY A 60 9.53 6.34 -10.39
CA GLY A 60 10.22 7.50 -10.97
C GLY A 60 11.09 7.15 -12.19
N SER A 61 11.08 5.89 -12.63
CA SER A 61 11.93 5.41 -13.73
C SER A 61 11.40 5.72 -15.14
N ARG A 62 10.18 6.28 -15.23
CA ARG A 62 9.47 6.51 -16.50
C ARG A 62 9.61 7.96 -16.96
N ARG A 63 10.34 8.16 -18.06
CA ARG A 63 10.59 9.51 -18.65
C ARG A 63 9.33 10.26 -19.09
N ALA A 64 8.34 9.55 -19.62
CA ALA A 64 7.13 10.18 -20.19
C ALA A 64 6.08 10.55 -19.14
N LEU A 65 5.99 9.79 -18.05
CA LEU A 65 5.09 10.06 -16.93
C LEU A 65 5.79 9.64 -15.62
N PRO A 66 6.61 10.51 -15.03
CA PRO A 66 7.44 10.16 -13.88
C PRO A 66 6.65 9.99 -12.57
N HIS A 67 5.43 10.53 -12.50
CA HIS A 67 4.63 10.60 -11.28
C HIS A 67 3.40 9.70 -11.26
N PHE A 68 2.98 9.19 -12.43
CA PHE A 68 1.79 8.35 -12.58
C PHE A 68 1.91 7.55 -13.87
N PRO A 69 1.33 6.35 -14.00
CA PRO A 69 0.68 5.55 -12.96
C PRO A 69 1.67 4.90 -11.99
N PHE A 70 1.16 4.54 -10.80
CA PHE A 70 1.94 3.80 -9.83
C PHE A 70 2.34 2.43 -10.36
N ASP A 71 3.57 2.05 -10.06
CA ASP A 71 4.17 0.79 -10.50
C ASP A 71 5.00 0.15 -9.38
N THR A 72 4.91 0.68 -8.17
CA THR A 72 5.74 0.29 -7.04
C THR A 72 4.92 0.28 -5.76
N VAL A 73 5.05 -0.76 -4.96
CA VAL A 73 4.63 -0.77 -3.56
C VAL A 73 5.83 -0.32 -2.72
N VAL A 74 5.61 0.65 -1.83
CA VAL A 74 6.57 1.04 -0.79
C VAL A 74 6.09 0.51 0.56
N LYS A 75 7.01 -0.09 1.31
CA LYS A 75 6.89 -0.38 2.74
C LYS A 75 7.74 0.65 3.49
N LEU A 76 7.13 1.30 4.47
CA LEU A 76 7.75 2.28 5.34
C LEU A 76 7.73 1.77 6.77
N ASN A 77 8.88 1.81 7.44
CA ASN A 77 8.99 1.64 8.89
C ASN A 77 9.03 3.02 9.56
N THR A 78 8.07 3.35 10.39
CA THR A 78 7.93 4.66 11.05
C THR A 78 8.91 4.83 12.22
N ALA A 79 9.40 3.73 12.81
CA ALA A 79 10.33 3.76 13.94
C ALA A 79 11.75 4.17 13.51
N ASP A 80 12.26 3.60 12.42
CA ASP A 80 13.60 3.88 11.89
C ASP A 80 13.61 4.70 10.60
N LYS A 81 12.42 5.04 10.06
CA LYS A 81 12.20 5.78 8.81
C LYS A 81 12.72 5.08 7.55
N SER A 82 13.06 3.80 7.63
CA SER A 82 13.54 3.02 6.50
C SER A 82 12.42 2.73 5.50
N THR A 83 12.79 2.56 4.23
CA THR A 83 11.87 2.20 3.16
C THR A 83 12.37 0.99 2.40
N GLN A 84 11.44 0.14 1.99
CA GLN A 84 11.68 -1.00 1.11
C GLN A 84 10.64 -0.96 0.00
N THR A 85 11.00 -1.43 -1.19
CA THR A 85 10.09 -1.38 -2.33
C THR A 85 9.97 -2.71 -3.05
N TRP A 86 8.82 -2.89 -3.68
CA TRP A 86 8.61 -3.87 -4.74
C TRP A 86 8.06 -3.16 -5.96
N SER A 87 8.73 -3.27 -7.11
CA SER A 87 8.28 -2.66 -8.35
C SER A 87 7.87 -3.72 -9.36
N THR A 88 6.82 -3.43 -10.12
CA THR A 88 6.47 -4.26 -11.26
C THR A 88 7.46 -4.06 -12.43
N GLY A 89 7.37 -4.95 -13.43
CA GLY A 89 8.12 -4.84 -14.67
C GLY A 89 7.70 -3.66 -15.55
N LYS A 90 8.46 -3.45 -16.62
CA LYS A 90 8.19 -2.39 -17.61
C LYS A 90 6.75 -2.49 -18.17
N ARG A 91 6.12 -1.34 -18.41
CA ARG A 91 4.77 -1.22 -19.01
C ARG A 91 3.66 -1.91 -18.20
N ARG A 92 3.83 -1.99 -16.89
CA ARG A 92 2.81 -2.47 -15.95
C ARG A 92 2.51 -1.42 -14.90
N PHE A 93 1.33 -1.46 -14.32
CA PHE A 93 0.89 -0.53 -13.27
C PHE A 93 0.26 -1.30 -12.13
N ILE A 94 0.13 -0.66 -10.98
CA ILE A 94 -0.51 -1.25 -9.81
C ILE A 94 -1.68 -0.40 -9.32
N GLY A 95 -2.68 -1.07 -8.74
CA GLY A 95 -3.75 -0.43 -7.99
C GLY A 95 -3.42 -0.28 -6.49
N GLU A 96 -4.48 -0.04 -5.70
CA GLU A 96 -4.39 0.01 -4.24
C GLU A 96 -3.87 -1.33 -3.67
N PRO A 97 -2.83 -1.31 -2.82
CA PRO A 97 -2.40 -2.49 -2.09
C PRO A 97 -3.40 -2.83 -0.99
N ILE A 98 -3.59 -4.11 -0.68
CA ILE A 98 -4.44 -4.56 0.42
C ILE A 98 -3.60 -5.44 1.35
N PHE A 99 -3.58 -5.12 2.64
CA PHE A 99 -2.87 -5.92 3.64
C PHE A 99 -3.80 -6.98 4.26
N ILE A 100 -3.33 -8.22 4.30
CA ILE A 100 -3.99 -9.34 4.99
C ILE A 100 -3.06 -9.85 6.08
N SER A 101 -3.48 -9.71 7.34
CA SER A 101 -2.77 -10.26 8.51
C SER A 101 -2.84 -11.79 8.52
N LYS A 102 -1.76 -12.43 8.96
CA LYS A 102 -1.77 -13.87 9.33
C LYS A 102 -2.23 -14.09 10.79
N GLY A 103 -2.54 -13.01 11.51
CA GLY A 103 -3.25 -13.00 12.79
C GLY A 103 -2.43 -13.29 14.05
N THR A 104 -1.14 -13.65 13.96
CA THR A 104 -0.41 -14.09 15.19
C THR A 104 1.05 -13.67 15.33
N LYS A 105 1.76 -13.14 14.31
CA LYS A 105 3.22 -12.90 14.42
C LYS A 105 3.68 -11.49 14.09
N GLY A 106 3.09 -10.50 14.75
CA GLY A 106 3.55 -9.10 14.69
C GLY A 106 2.95 -8.31 13.54
N GLU A 107 3.11 -6.99 13.61
CA GLU A 107 2.38 -6.02 12.80
C GLU A 107 2.54 -6.24 11.28
N ASP A 108 3.75 -6.54 10.81
CA ASP A 108 4.04 -6.77 9.40
C ASP A 108 3.97 -8.23 8.95
N ASP A 109 3.36 -9.13 9.74
CA ASP A 109 3.21 -10.54 9.37
C ASP A 109 1.94 -10.80 8.57
N GLY A 110 2.07 -10.65 7.27
CA GLY A 110 0.93 -10.68 6.39
C GLY A 110 1.31 -10.96 4.95
N TYR A 111 0.33 -10.69 4.11
CA TYR A 111 0.51 -10.59 2.69
C TYR A 111 0.00 -9.23 2.20
N LEU A 112 0.64 -8.69 1.17
CA LEU A 112 0.07 -7.60 0.39
C LEU A 112 -0.47 -8.17 -0.91
N LEU A 113 -1.76 -7.96 -1.12
CA LEU A 113 -2.41 -8.17 -2.40
C LEU A 113 -2.32 -6.89 -3.20
N VAL A 114 -1.95 -7.00 -4.48
CA VAL A 114 -1.94 -5.86 -5.38
C VAL A 114 -2.38 -6.29 -6.77
N VAL A 115 -3.30 -5.52 -7.36
CA VAL A 115 -3.70 -5.71 -8.75
C VAL A 115 -2.66 -5.07 -9.65
N GLU A 116 -2.03 -5.86 -10.50
CA GLU A 116 -1.07 -5.43 -11.51
C GLU A 116 -1.72 -5.42 -12.90
N TYR A 117 -1.74 -4.28 -13.57
CA TYR A 117 -2.23 -4.13 -14.94
C TYR A 117 -1.06 -4.11 -15.94
N ALA A 118 -0.96 -5.15 -16.79
CA ALA A 118 0.03 -5.22 -17.87
C ALA A 118 -0.53 -4.65 -19.17
N VAL A 119 -0.13 -3.42 -19.49
CA VAL A 119 -0.63 -2.67 -20.66
C VAL A 119 -0.28 -3.37 -21.97
N SER A 120 0.90 -3.97 -22.07
CA SER A 120 1.37 -4.63 -23.29
C SER A 120 0.50 -5.81 -23.72
N THR A 121 -0.15 -6.46 -22.76
CA THR A 121 -0.98 -7.66 -23.00
C THR A 121 -2.46 -7.43 -22.70
N GLN A 122 -2.82 -6.24 -22.20
CA GLN A 122 -4.17 -5.91 -21.68
C GLN A 122 -4.67 -7.00 -20.72
N ARG A 123 -3.86 -7.31 -19.70
CA ARG A 123 -4.17 -8.33 -18.68
C ARG A 123 -3.98 -7.77 -17.28
N CYS A 124 -4.86 -8.19 -16.37
CA CYS A 124 -4.73 -7.95 -14.95
C CYS A 124 -4.13 -9.20 -14.27
N TYR A 125 -3.34 -8.98 -13.24
CA TYR A 125 -2.81 -10.02 -12.38
C TYR A 125 -3.08 -9.65 -10.92
N LEU A 126 -3.47 -10.62 -10.11
CA LEU A 126 -3.45 -10.48 -8.66
C LEU A 126 -2.09 -10.98 -8.16
N VAL A 127 -1.28 -10.07 -7.63
CA VAL A 127 0.04 -10.37 -7.08
C VAL A 127 -0.07 -10.46 -5.57
N VAL A 128 0.47 -11.53 -5.00
CA VAL A 128 0.59 -11.76 -3.55
C VAL A 128 2.04 -11.57 -3.15
N LEU A 129 2.30 -10.58 -2.31
CA LEU A 129 3.63 -10.28 -1.77
C LEU A 129 3.70 -10.68 -0.31
N ASP A 130 4.81 -11.28 0.12
CA ASP A 130 5.13 -11.41 1.54
C ASP A 130 5.62 -10.06 2.08
N SER A 131 4.88 -9.49 3.02
CA SER A 131 5.13 -8.15 3.57
C SER A 131 6.50 -8.04 4.29
N LYS A 132 7.01 -9.14 4.85
CA LYS A 132 8.36 -9.20 5.47
C LYS A 132 9.49 -9.32 4.46
N SER A 133 9.16 -9.64 3.22
CA SER A 133 10.12 -9.88 2.14
C SER A 133 10.15 -8.76 1.11
N ILE A 134 9.37 -7.69 1.28
CA ILE A 134 9.49 -6.47 0.46
C ILE A 134 10.94 -5.98 0.44
N GLY A 135 11.44 -5.58 -0.72
CA GLY A 135 12.86 -5.28 -0.95
C GLY A 135 13.76 -6.49 -1.23
N LYS A 136 13.27 -7.72 -1.07
CA LYS A 136 13.99 -8.96 -1.39
C LYS A 136 13.53 -9.54 -2.74
N LYS A 137 14.39 -10.36 -3.35
CA LYS A 137 14.13 -11.01 -4.66
C LYS A 137 12.92 -11.95 -4.64
N ASN A 138 12.63 -12.57 -3.49
CA ASN A 138 11.55 -13.53 -3.28
C ASN A 138 10.31 -12.93 -2.60
N SER A 139 10.09 -11.61 -2.76
CA SER A 139 8.92 -10.91 -2.22
C SER A 139 7.60 -11.44 -2.81
N VAL A 140 7.58 -11.85 -4.08
CA VAL A 140 6.39 -12.40 -4.74
C VAL A 140 6.20 -13.85 -4.34
N VAL A 141 5.11 -14.14 -3.64
CA VAL A 141 4.73 -15.50 -3.21
C VAL A 141 3.88 -16.18 -4.28
N ALA A 142 2.96 -15.42 -4.89
CA ALA A 142 2.10 -15.91 -5.94
C ALA A 142 1.70 -14.78 -6.90
N ARG A 143 1.35 -15.15 -8.13
CA ARG A 143 0.83 -14.23 -9.15
C ARG A 143 -0.21 -14.94 -9.99
N PHE A 144 -1.46 -14.52 -9.87
CA PHE A 144 -2.60 -15.12 -10.55
C PHE A 144 -3.02 -14.23 -11.72
N GLU A 145 -3.28 -14.82 -12.88
CA GLU A 145 -3.89 -14.09 -13.99
C GLU A 145 -5.39 -13.93 -13.74
N VAL A 146 -5.89 -12.71 -13.84
CA VAL A 146 -7.32 -12.42 -13.71
C VAL A 146 -7.98 -12.66 -15.07
N PRO A 147 -9.08 -13.44 -15.14
CA PRO A 147 -9.83 -13.66 -16.36
C PRO A 147 -10.26 -12.34 -17.03
N ARG A 148 -10.16 -12.25 -18.36
CA ARG A 148 -10.46 -11.01 -19.12
C ARG A 148 -11.88 -10.45 -18.92
N HIS A 149 -12.84 -11.29 -18.57
CA HIS A 149 -14.22 -10.85 -18.31
C HIS A 149 -14.37 -10.17 -16.94
N LEU A 150 -13.45 -10.44 -16.00
CA LEU A 150 -13.30 -9.75 -14.73
C LEU A 150 -12.29 -8.61 -14.93
N ASN A 151 -12.67 -7.61 -15.74
CA ASN A 151 -11.89 -6.39 -15.80
C ASN A 151 -12.11 -5.63 -14.50
N PHE A 152 -11.07 -5.56 -13.67
CA PHE A 152 -10.98 -4.51 -12.67
C PHE A 152 -10.83 -3.20 -13.44
N PRO A 153 -11.83 -2.29 -13.45
CA PRO A 153 -11.52 -0.91 -13.81
C PRO A 153 -10.38 -0.48 -12.88
N LEU A 154 -9.47 0.38 -13.36
CA LEU A 154 -8.51 1.09 -12.50
C LEU A 154 -9.34 1.96 -11.53
N GLY A 155 -9.88 1.32 -10.52
CA GLY A 155 -10.78 1.85 -9.51
C GLY A 155 -9.94 2.25 -8.31
N PHE A 156 -10.25 3.43 -7.80
CA PHE A 156 -9.48 4.09 -6.77
C PHE A 156 -9.48 3.34 -5.43
N HIS A 157 -10.44 2.44 -5.16
CA HIS A 157 -10.53 1.76 -3.87
C HIS A 157 -11.01 0.30 -3.95
N GLY A 158 -10.40 -0.60 -3.17
CA GLY A 158 -10.80 -1.99 -2.97
C GLY A 158 -10.55 -2.43 -1.51
N PHE A 159 -11.56 -3.05 -0.87
CA PHE A 159 -11.48 -3.53 0.51
C PHE A 159 -11.56 -5.07 0.56
N TRP A 160 -10.81 -5.69 1.46
CA TRP A 160 -10.90 -7.13 1.74
C TRP A 160 -11.85 -7.40 2.91
N ALA A 161 -12.90 -8.17 2.67
CA ALA A 161 -13.78 -8.69 3.70
C ALA A 161 -13.56 -10.21 3.83
N PRO A 162 -13.21 -10.73 5.02
CA PRO A 162 -13.24 -12.18 5.24
C PRO A 162 -14.67 -12.70 5.21
N ASP A 163 -14.88 -13.88 4.63
CA ASP A 163 -16.19 -14.56 4.60
C ASP A 163 -16.69 -14.81 6.03
N LYS A 164 -17.69 -14.04 6.47
CA LYS A 164 -18.61 -14.54 7.49
C LYS A 164 -19.65 -15.36 6.77
N VAL A 165 -19.62 -16.67 6.99
CA VAL A 165 -20.71 -17.59 6.65
C VAL A 165 -22.02 -16.98 7.15
N CYS A 166 -22.86 -16.51 6.23
CA CYS A 166 -24.25 -16.22 6.52
C CYS A 166 -24.93 -17.56 6.78
N ASN A 167 -24.98 -17.99 8.04
CA ASN A 167 -25.94 -18.99 8.44
C ASN A 167 -27.33 -18.37 8.28
N SER A 168 -28.10 -18.96 7.37
CA SER A 168 -29.52 -18.74 7.17
C SER A 168 -30.29 -18.75 8.49
N SER A 169 -31.18 -17.79 8.66
CA SER A 169 -32.37 -17.90 9.49
C SER A 169 -33.55 -17.44 8.65
#